data_AF-A0A3R9V166-F1
#
_entry.id   AF-A0A3R9V166-F1
#
_cell.length_a   1.000
_cell.length_b   1.000
_cell.length_c   1.000
_cell.angle_alpha   90.00
_cell.angle_beta   90.00
_cell.angle_gamma   90.00
#
_symmetry.space_group_name_H-M   'P 1'
#
loop_
_entity.id
_entity.type
_entity.pdbx_description
1 polymer ?
#
loop_
_entity_poly.entity_id
_entity_poly.type
_entity_poly.pdbx_seq_one_letter_code
_entity_poly.pdbx_strand_id
1 'polypeptide(L)'
;MRFYFSTDLRLARVGVVMLLLSLTLTLQAQQPASVRRLDESNGFRGLRFGSPLTESLHLKLLQDKGDEKIYEREGEDLRVGRFSAARIHYKFFKDQFATVTIIVKGPEHTGQVLPMFEGLYGPGRPDGFSHKWQGSLVALSCASLPNDQVILAMSSLPLTAQMQQAKAPVGTTKLKIKRK
;
A
#
# COMPACT_ATOMS: atom_id res chain seq x y z
N MET A 1 36.66 73.17 1.71
CA MET A 1 36.68 71.99 2.60
C MET A 1 35.84 70.90 1.92
N ARG A 2 36.34 69.67 1.83
CA ARG A 2 35.67 68.44 1.28
C ARG A 2 34.26 68.27 1.90
N PHE A 3 33.23 67.67 1.29
CA PHE A 3 33.01 66.29 0.78
C PHE A 3 31.74 66.31 -0.14
N TYR A 4 31.54 65.62 -1.27
CA TYR A 4 31.58 64.20 -1.70
C TYR A 4 30.25 63.40 -1.57
N PHE A 5 29.90 62.73 -2.69
CA PHE A 5 28.95 61.61 -2.90
C PHE A 5 27.44 61.88 -2.74
N SER A 6 26.51 61.32 -3.52
CA SER A 6 26.55 60.49 -4.73
C SER A 6 25.12 60.21 -5.17
N THR A 7 25.00 59.95 -6.47
CA THR A 7 23.93 59.19 -7.14
C THR A 7 23.48 57.97 -6.34
N ASP A 8 22.17 57.66 -6.37
CA ASP A 8 21.66 56.44 -7.01
C ASP A 8 20.15 56.28 -6.83
N LEU A 9 19.39 56.98 -7.70
CA LEU A 9 17.95 56.77 -7.88
C LEU A 9 17.70 55.67 -8.92
N ARG A 10 18.20 54.45 -8.70
CA ARG A 10 17.91 53.28 -9.57
C ARG A 10 17.90 51.94 -8.84
N LEU A 11 17.40 51.86 -7.59
CA LEU A 11 17.32 50.56 -6.89
C LEU A 11 15.96 50.20 -6.28
N ALA A 12 14.89 50.95 -6.57
CA ALA A 12 13.59 50.70 -5.93
C ALA A 12 12.64 49.75 -6.69
N ARG A 13 12.97 49.28 -7.91
CA ARG A 13 12.01 48.52 -8.75
C ARG A 13 12.31 47.04 -8.99
N VAL A 14 13.48 46.53 -8.59
CA VAL A 14 13.84 45.10 -8.81
C VAL A 14 13.63 44.25 -7.54
N GLY A 15 13.59 44.85 -6.35
CA GLY A 15 13.48 44.11 -5.07
C GLY A 15 12.12 43.51 -4.76
N VAL A 16 11.02 44.05 -5.31
CA VAL A 16 9.66 43.60 -4.97
C VAL A 16 9.22 42.38 -5.78
N VAL A 17 9.73 42.20 -7.01
CA VAL A 17 9.36 41.07 -7.87
C VAL A 17 10.06 39.77 -7.43
N MET A 18 11.25 39.86 -6.84
CA MET A 18 11.99 38.70 -6.31
C MET A 18 11.45 38.16 -4.98
N LEU A 19 10.71 38.96 -4.19
CA LEU A 19 10.11 38.50 -2.93
C LEU A 19 8.79 37.75 -3.13
N LEU A 20 8.16 37.88 -4.29
CA LEU A 20 6.89 37.20 -4.63
C LEU A 20 7.09 35.87 -5.36
N LEU A 21 8.27 35.61 -5.93
CA LEU A 21 8.59 34.32 -6.57
C LEU A 21 9.15 33.26 -5.60
N SER A 22 9.57 33.64 -4.40
CA SER A 22 10.04 32.69 -3.36
C SER A 22 8.91 32.14 -2.48
N LEU A 23 7.69 32.68 -2.57
CA LEU A 23 6.54 32.23 -1.76
C LEU A 23 5.64 31.20 -2.45
N THR A 24 6.06 30.59 -3.56
CA THR A 24 5.28 29.54 -4.25
C THR A 24 5.84 28.13 -4.03
N LEU A 25 7.06 27.98 -3.50
CA LEU A 25 7.64 26.69 -3.12
C LEU A 25 7.47 26.44 -1.61
N THR A 26 6.35 25.86 -1.19
CA THR A 26 6.25 24.95 -0.01
C THR A 26 4.81 24.56 0.35
N LEU A 27 3.78 24.86 -0.46
CA LEU A 27 2.52 24.12 -0.36
C LEU A 27 2.65 22.78 -1.13
N GLN A 28 3.47 21.86 -0.63
CA GLN A 28 3.15 20.45 -0.84
C GLN A 28 1.84 20.21 -0.09
N ALA A 29 0.72 20.40 -0.79
CA ALA A 29 -0.59 20.03 -0.28
C ALA A 29 -0.50 18.57 0.18
N GLN A 30 -0.50 18.35 1.49
CA GLN A 30 -0.60 17.03 2.06
C GLN A 30 -1.98 16.52 1.65
N GLN A 31 -2.01 15.80 0.53
CA GLN A 31 -3.25 15.26 -0.03
C GLN A 31 -3.98 14.53 1.11
N PRO A 32 -5.30 14.70 1.25
CA PRO A 32 -6.05 14.09 2.33
C PRO A 32 -5.91 12.57 2.28
N ALA A 33 -5.99 11.95 3.46
CA ALA A 33 -6.04 10.50 3.57
C ALA A 33 -7.29 9.99 2.81
N SER A 34 -7.11 9.01 1.93
CA SER A 34 -8.20 8.53 1.08
C SER A 34 -7.94 7.12 0.57
N VAL A 35 -8.98 6.30 0.56
CA VAL A 35 -8.96 4.96 -0.01
C VAL A 35 -8.62 4.99 -1.51
N ARG A 36 -8.89 6.09 -2.22
CA ARG A 36 -8.46 6.25 -3.62
C ARG A 36 -6.94 6.08 -3.79
N ARG A 37 -6.14 6.49 -2.80
CA ARG A 37 -4.68 6.34 -2.84
C ARG A 37 -4.24 4.88 -2.79
N LEU A 38 -5.05 4.02 -2.15
CA LEU A 38 -4.85 2.58 -2.15
C LEU A 38 -4.94 2.04 -3.59
N ASP A 39 -5.98 2.45 -4.34
CA ASP A 39 -6.13 2.10 -5.75
C ASP A 39 -5.06 2.74 -6.65
N GLU A 40 -4.60 3.96 -6.35
CA GLU A 40 -3.52 4.61 -7.12
C GLU A 40 -2.19 3.86 -6.95
N SER A 41 -1.91 3.37 -5.73
CA SER A 41 -0.71 2.56 -5.48
C SER A 41 -0.73 1.21 -6.20
N ASN A 42 -1.90 0.55 -6.24
CA ASN A 42 -2.16 -0.73 -6.92
C ASN A 42 -1.00 -1.74 -6.85
N GLY A 43 -0.39 -1.92 -5.69
CA GLY A 43 0.77 -2.77 -5.56
C GLY A 43 1.59 -2.46 -4.33
N PHE A 44 2.77 -3.08 -4.26
CA PHE A 44 3.68 -2.95 -3.15
C PHE A 44 5.12 -2.89 -3.65
N ARG A 45 5.87 -1.87 -3.22
CA ARG A 45 7.30 -1.67 -3.55
C ARG A 45 7.60 -1.76 -5.04
N GLY A 46 6.80 -1.06 -5.85
CA GLY A 46 6.94 -1.04 -7.31
C GLY A 46 6.40 -2.28 -8.02
N LEU A 47 6.06 -3.36 -7.31
CA LEU A 47 5.40 -4.52 -7.90
C LEU A 47 3.88 -4.27 -7.92
N ARG A 48 3.32 -4.08 -9.11
CA ARG A 48 1.88 -3.87 -9.29
C ARG A 48 1.11 -5.17 -9.16
N PHE A 49 -0.08 -5.13 -8.58
CA PHE A 49 -0.94 -6.32 -8.61
C PHE A 49 -1.30 -6.69 -10.05
N GLY A 50 -1.32 -8.00 -10.33
CA GLY A 50 -1.45 -8.55 -11.68
C GLY A 50 -0.12 -8.71 -12.42
N SER A 51 0.99 -8.14 -11.93
CA SER A 51 2.30 -8.34 -12.55
C SER A 51 2.69 -9.82 -12.56
N PRO A 52 3.32 -10.31 -13.65
CA PRO A 52 3.73 -11.70 -13.76
C PRO A 52 4.85 -12.03 -12.78
N LEU A 53 4.91 -13.30 -12.38
CA LEU A 53 6.05 -13.86 -11.69
C LEU A 53 7.26 -13.92 -12.63
N THR A 54 8.34 -13.26 -12.25
CA THR A 54 9.60 -13.26 -13.02
C THR A 54 10.79 -13.53 -12.10
N GLU A 55 11.85 -14.12 -12.67
CA GLU A 55 13.10 -14.41 -11.94
C GLU A 55 13.78 -13.13 -11.42
N SER A 56 13.60 -12.00 -12.12
CA SER A 56 14.13 -10.69 -11.74
C SER A 56 13.59 -10.16 -10.40
N LEU A 57 12.56 -10.79 -9.84
CA LEU A 57 12.02 -10.44 -8.53
C LEU A 57 12.81 -11.06 -7.37
N HIS A 58 13.77 -11.96 -7.64
CA HIS A 58 14.61 -12.64 -6.64
C HIS A 58 13.76 -13.26 -5.51
N LEU A 59 12.77 -14.05 -5.90
CA LEU A 59 11.79 -14.65 -5.00
C LEU A 59 12.15 -16.09 -4.64
N LYS A 60 12.14 -16.40 -3.35
CA LYS A 60 12.27 -17.75 -2.81
C LYS A 60 10.89 -18.33 -2.50
N LEU A 61 10.57 -19.47 -3.09
CA LEU A 61 9.31 -20.18 -2.87
C LEU A 61 9.23 -20.70 -1.42
N LEU A 62 8.12 -20.38 -0.74
CA LEU A 62 7.80 -20.88 0.59
C LEU A 62 6.70 -21.94 0.59
N GLN A 63 5.70 -21.76 -0.28
CA GLN A 63 4.55 -22.66 -0.35
C GLN A 63 4.01 -22.72 -1.77
N ASP A 64 3.72 -23.93 -2.24
CA ASP A 64 3.05 -24.20 -3.51
C ASP A 64 1.74 -24.94 -3.23
N LYS A 65 0.63 -24.38 -3.73
CA LYS A 65 -0.72 -24.94 -3.69
C LYS A 65 -1.34 -24.90 -5.09
N GLY A 66 -0.56 -25.25 -6.11
CA GLY A 66 -0.97 -25.23 -7.51
C GLY A 66 -1.07 -23.80 -8.02
N ASP A 67 -2.29 -23.32 -8.26
CA ASP A 67 -2.53 -21.96 -8.75
C ASP A 67 -2.12 -20.89 -7.73
N GLU A 68 -2.04 -21.21 -6.44
CA GLU A 68 -1.56 -20.29 -5.40
C GLU A 68 -0.15 -20.63 -4.95
N LYS A 69 0.77 -19.67 -5.07
CA LYS A 69 2.15 -19.81 -4.59
C LYS A 69 2.53 -18.63 -3.70
N ILE A 70 3.30 -18.88 -2.65
CA ILE A 70 3.75 -17.86 -1.69
C ILE A 70 5.27 -17.83 -1.66
N TYR A 71 5.82 -16.63 -1.69
CA TYR A 71 7.25 -16.37 -1.75
C TYR A 71 7.70 -15.35 -0.71
N GLU A 72 8.98 -15.36 -0.39
CA GLU A 72 9.72 -14.25 0.22
C GLU A 72 10.68 -13.67 -0.81
N ARG A 73 10.95 -12.37 -0.75
CA ARG A 73 11.99 -11.74 -1.57
C ARG A 73 13.34 -11.82 -0.85
N GLU A 74 14.36 -12.30 -1.54
CA GLU A 74 15.70 -12.42 -0.97
C GLU A 74 16.34 -11.05 -0.73
N GLY A 75 17.01 -10.88 0.41
CA GLY A 75 17.67 -9.62 0.78
C GLY A 75 16.73 -8.43 0.96
N GLU A 76 15.42 -8.67 1.13
CA GLU A 76 14.44 -7.60 1.22
C GLU A 76 14.62 -6.76 2.50
N ASP A 77 14.65 -5.43 2.34
CA ASP A 77 14.55 -4.49 3.47
C ASP A 77 13.21 -4.69 4.18
N LEU A 78 13.16 -5.02 5.46
CA LEU A 78 11.88 -5.24 6.16
C LEU A 78 11.25 -3.95 6.71
N ARG A 79 11.87 -2.79 6.50
CA ARG A 79 11.32 -1.51 6.95
C ARG A 79 10.13 -1.07 6.09
N VAL A 80 9.00 -0.79 6.73
CA VAL A 80 7.78 -0.29 6.09
C VAL A 80 7.38 1.02 6.78
N GLY A 81 7.78 2.13 6.18
CA GLY A 81 7.58 3.45 6.78
C GLY A 81 8.25 3.58 8.14
N ARG A 82 7.44 3.61 9.21
CA ARG A 82 7.89 3.82 10.59
C ARG A 82 8.03 2.53 11.41
N PHE A 83 7.61 1.39 10.89
CA PHE A 83 7.77 0.10 11.57
C PHE A 83 8.63 -0.87 10.76
N SER A 84 9.08 -1.94 11.43
CA SER A 84 9.80 -3.04 10.81
C SER A 84 8.90 -4.28 10.76
N ALA A 85 8.82 -4.91 9.59
CA ALA A 85 8.16 -6.20 9.44
C ALA A 85 9.06 -7.31 9.99
N ALA A 86 8.44 -8.36 10.54
CA ALA A 86 9.12 -9.62 10.80
C ALA A 86 9.24 -10.45 9.52
N ARG A 87 8.22 -10.42 8.65
CA ARG A 87 8.16 -11.12 7.36
C ARG A 87 7.29 -10.35 6.36
N ILE A 88 7.61 -10.51 5.08
CA ILE A 88 6.81 -10.03 3.95
C ILE A 88 6.64 -11.20 2.98
N HIS A 89 5.40 -11.62 2.77
CA HIS A 89 5.06 -12.71 1.86
C HIS A 89 4.39 -12.16 0.62
N TYR A 90 4.86 -12.60 -0.54
CA TYR A 90 4.29 -12.31 -1.85
C TYR A 90 3.50 -13.53 -2.32
N LYS A 91 2.17 -13.39 -2.40
CA LYS A 91 1.31 -14.41 -2.97
C LYS A 91 1.06 -14.12 -4.44
N PHE A 92 1.28 -15.15 -5.26
CA PHE A 92 0.90 -15.19 -6.66
C PHE A 92 -0.29 -16.13 -6.83
N PHE A 93 -1.22 -15.74 -7.69
CA PHE A 93 -2.33 -16.58 -8.15
C PHE A 93 -2.26 -16.68 -9.68
N LYS A 94 -2.19 -17.90 -10.22
CA LYS A 94 -1.96 -18.16 -11.65
C LYS A 94 -0.79 -17.33 -12.19
N ASP A 95 0.32 -17.38 -11.45
CA ASP A 95 1.57 -16.66 -11.69
C ASP A 95 1.43 -15.12 -11.81
N GLN A 96 0.36 -14.54 -11.27
CA GLN A 96 0.15 -13.09 -11.16
C GLN A 96 0.19 -12.63 -9.70
N PHE A 97 0.90 -11.53 -9.41
CA PHE A 97 1.02 -10.99 -8.06
C PHE A 97 -0.36 -10.56 -7.53
N ALA A 98 -0.86 -11.26 -6.52
CA ALA A 98 -2.25 -11.15 -6.08
C ALA A 98 -2.38 -10.50 -4.70
N THR A 99 -1.45 -10.77 -3.79
CA THR A 99 -1.51 -10.29 -2.40
C THR A 99 -0.12 -10.17 -1.82
N VAL A 100 0.12 -9.10 -1.06
CA VAL A 100 1.23 -9.05 -0.10
C VAL A 100 0.68 -9.19 1.32
N THR A 101 1.33 -10.03 2.11
CA THR A 101 1.07 -10.14 3.55
C THR A 101 2.29 -9.66 4.31
N ILE A 102 2.12 -8.66 5.17
CA ILE A 102 3.18 -8.12 6.02
C ILE A 102 2.87 -8.54 7.45
N ILE A 103 3.81 -9.24 8.06
CA ILE A 103 3.69 -9.72 9.44
C ILE A 103 4.58 -8.83 10.29
N VAL A 104 3.99 -8.17 11.28
CA VAL A 104 4.69 -7.34 12.26
C VAL A 104 4.58 -8.02 13.62
N LYS A 105 5.68 -8.03 14.38
CA LYS A 105 5.74 -8.59 15.73
C LYS A 105 6.39 -7.59 16.67
N GLY A 106 6.08 -7.71 17.95
CA GLY A 106 6.66 -6.90 19.01
C GLY A 106 5.84 -5.62 19.26
N PRO A 107 5.56 -5.29 20.53
CA PRO A 107 4.74 -4.13 20.88
C PRO A 107 5.31 -2.80 20.37
N GLU A 108 6.64 -2.71 20.21
CA GLU A 108 7.34 -1.53 19.69
C GLU A 108 6.97 -1.17 18.25
N HIS A 109 6.57 -2.16 17.45
CA HIS A 109 6.24 -1.99 16.04
C HIS A 109 4.75 -2.06 15.76
N THR A 110 4.02 -2.95 16.43
CA THR A 110 2.59 -3.18 16.17
C THR A 110 1.73 -1.97 16.44
N GLY A 111 2.02 -1.20 17.51
CA GLY A 111 1.28 0.02 17.85
C GLY A 111 1.38 1.13 16.78
N GLN A 112 2.37 1.06 15.89
CA GLN A 112 2.58 2.05 14.83
C GLN A 112 1.85 1.71 13.53
N VAL A 113 1.39 0.45 13.38
CA VAL A 113 0.87 -0.06 12.11
C VAL A 113 -0.45 0.61 11.75
N LEU A 114 -1.47 0.46 12.59
CA LEU A 114 -2.81 0.98 12.31
C LEU A 114 -2.80 2.51 12.08
N PRO A 115 -2.20 3.33 12.96
CA PRO A 115 -2.14 4.79 12.74
C PRO A 115 -1.45 5.19 11.43
N MET A 116 -0.43 4.44 11.00
CA MET A 116 0.25 4.72 9.73
C MET A 116 -0.70 4.53 8.54
N PHE A 117 -1.45 3.43 8.50
CA PHE A 117 -2.38 3.16 7.40
C PHE A 117 -3.62 4.06 7.45
N GLU A 118 -4.09 4.43 8.65
CA GLU A 118 -5.15 5.43 8.79
C GLU A 118 -4.73 6.80 8.28
N GLY A 119 -3.49 7.21 8.54
CA GLY A 119 -2.92 8.46 8.00
C GLY A 119 -2.79 8.47 6.46
N LEU A 120 -2.65 7.30 5.83
CA LEU A 120 -2.54 7.17 4.37
C LEU A 120 -3.91 7.09 3.68
N TYR A 121 -4.82 6.29 4.23
CA TYR A 121 -6.04 5.85 3.56
C TYR A 121 -7.34 6.31 4.23
N GLY A 122 -7.25 7.01 5.36
CA GLY A 122 -8.38 7.42 6.19
C GLY A 122 -8.71 6.34 7.23
N PRO A 123 -9.73 6.53 8.08
CA PRO A 123 -10.13 5.51 9.05
C PRO A 123 -10.56 4.23 8.35
N GLY A 124 -10.06 3.07 8.83
CA GLY A 124 -10.49 1.77 8.32
C GLY A 124 -11.86 1.39 8.87
N ARG A 125 -12.66 0.67 8.10
CA ARG A 125 -13.92 0.08 8.58
C ARG A 125 -13.61 -1.07 9.56
N PRO A 126 -14.10 -1.03 10.80
CA PRO A 126 -13.92 -2.15 11.72
C PRO A 126 -14.63 -3.41 11.24
N ASP A 127 -13.98 -4.57 11.39
CA ASP A 127 -14.51 -5.90 11.11
C ASP A 127 -13.83 -6.93 12.02
N GLY A 128 -14.48 -7.28 13.13
CA GLY A 128 -13.91 -8.12 14.18
C GLY A 128 -12.65 -7.50 14.79
N PHE A 129 -11.54 -8.24 14.80
CA PHE A 129 -10.21 -7.79 15.26
C PHE A 129 -9.41 -7.08 14.15
N SER A 130 -10.06 -6.70 13.05
CA SER A 130 -9.41 -6.07 11.90
C SER A 130 -10.03 -4.73 11.52
N HIS A 131 -9.23 -3.89 10.87
CA HIS A 131 -9.66 -2.69 10.16
C HIS A 131 -9.46 -2.91 8.67
N LYS A 132 -10.46 -2.54 7.86
CA LYS A 132 -10.47 -2.79 6.41
C LYS A 132 -10.64 -1.50 5.62
N TRP A 133 -9.90 -1.40 4.53
CA TRP A 133 -10.07 -0.39 3.50
C TRP A 133 -10.40 -1.08 2.19
N GLN A 134 -11.37 -0.54 1.48
CA GLN A 134 -11.94 -1.17 0.30
C GLN A 134 -11.96 -0.16 -0.84
N GLY A 135 -10.95 -0.23 -1.71
CA GLY A 135 -10.93 0.48 -2.97
C GLY A 135 -11.74 -0.25 -4.05
N SER A 136 -11.62 0.25 -5.27
CA SER A 136 -12.20 -0.35 -6.47
C SER A 136 -11.31 -1.44 -7.07
N LEU A 137 -10.00 -1.36 -6.87
CA LEU A 137 -9.01 -2.32 -7.38
C LEU A 137 -8.32 -3.09 -6.25
N VAL A 138 -8.09 -2.42 -5.11
CA VAL A 138 -7.30 -2.96 -4.00
C VAL A 138 -8.09 -2.94 -2.70
N ALA A 139 -7.95 -4.00 -1.92
CA ALA A 139 -8.34 -4.00 -0.51
C ALA A 139 -7.12 -4.10 0.39
N LEU A 140 -7.22 -3.50 1.57
CA LEU A 140 -6.27 -3.62 2.66
C LEU A 140 -7.01 -4.10 3.90
N SER A 141 -6.45 -5.06 4.62
CA SER A 141 -6.85 -5.38 5.99
C SER A 141 -5.66 -5.23 6.93
N CYS A 142 -5.92 -4.75 8.13
CA CYS A 142 -4.98 -4.69 9.24
C CYS A 142 -5.61 -5.41 10.43
N ALA A 143 -5.10 -6.59 10.77
CA ALA A 143 -5.62 -7.43 11.84
C ALA A 143 -4.65 -7.47 13.02
N SER A 144 -5.12 -7.12 14.21
CA SER A 144 -4.36 -7.28 15.44
C SER A 144 -4.66 -8.66 16.03
N LEU A 145 -3.61 -9.45 16.25
CA LEU A 145 -3.67 -10.79 16.81
C LEU A 145 -3.12 -10.81 18.24
N PRO A 146 -3.44 -11.85 19.03
CA PRO A 146 -2.76 -12.10 20.30
C PRO A 146 -1.23 -12.18 20.13
N ASN A 147 -0.49 -11.96 21.22
CA ASN A 147 0.98 -12.03 21.28
C ASN A 147 1.70 -10.92 20.48
N ASP A 148 1.16 -9.69 20.52
CA ASP A 148 1.77 -8.51 19.89
C ASP A 148 2.12 -8.74 18.41
N GLN A 149 1.18 -9.33 17.67
CA GLN A 149 1.31 -9.56 16.25
C GLN A 149 0.26 -8.78 15.48
N VAL A 150 0.68 -8.11 14.42
CA VAL A 150 -0.22 -7.48 13.45
C VAL A 150 0.03 -8.08 12.08
N ILE A 151 -1.05 -8.46 11.40
CA ILE A 151 -1.01 -8.93 10.02
C ILE A 151 -1.71 -7.91 9.13
N LEU A 152 -0.96 -7.41 8.16
CA LEU A 152 -1.49 -6.62 7.07
C LEU A 152 -1.62 -7.50 5.83
N ALA A 153 -2.73 -7.38 5.12
CA ALA A 153 -2.87 -7.98 3.80
C ALA A 153 -3.37 -6.91 2.83
N MET A 154 -2.62 -6.68 1.75
CA MET A 154 -3.04 -5.85 0.64
C MET A 154 -3.22 -6.74 -0.59
N SER A 155 -4.38 -6.67 -1.22
CA SER A 155 -4.81 -7.65 -2.22
C SER A 155 -5.50 -6.99 -3.42
N SER A 156 -5.26 -7.54 -4.61
CA SER A 156 -6.07 -7.24 -5.79
C SER A 156 -7.45 -7.87 -5.67
N LEU A 157 -8.48 -7.04 -5.83
CA LEU A 157 -9.87 -7.48 -5.79
C LEU A 157 -10.23 -8.40 -6.97
N PRO A 158 -9.84 -8.09 -8.24
CA PRO A 158 -10.10 -8.99 -9.35
C PRO A 158 -9.50 -10.39 -9.15
N LEU A 159 -8.25 -10.47 -8.67
CA LEU A 159 -7.59 -11.75 -8.45
C LEU A 159 -8.17 -12.48 -7.24
N THR A 160 -8.49 -11.77 -6.16
CA THR A 160 -9.17 -12.36 -4.99
C THR A 160 -10.52 -12.96 -5.36
N ALA A 161 -11.30 -12.27 -6.22
CA ALA A 161 -12.57 -12.79 -6.72
C ALA A 161 -12.38 -14.08 -7.54
N GLN A 162 -11.37 -14.14 -8.41
CA GLN A 162 -11.05 -15.36 -9.16
C GLN A 162 -10.61 -16.51 -8.24
N MET A 163 -9.80 -16.23 -7.21
CA MET A 163 -9.39 -17.22 -6.22
C MET A 163 -10.58 -17.79 -5.45
N GLN A 164 -11.55 -16.94 -5.06
CA GLN A 164 -12.77 -17.38 -4.40
C GLN A 164 -13.63 -18.27 -5.29
N GLN A 165 -13.75 -17.92 -6.57
CA GLN A 165 -14.48 -18.73 -7.56
C GLN A 165 -13.80 -20.09 -7.80
N ALA A 166 -12.46 -20.13 -7.85
CA ALA A 166 -11.70 -21.36 -8.01
C ALA A 166 -11.80 -22.30 -6.79
N LYS A 167 -12.05 -21.74 -5.59
CA LYS A 167 -12.25 -22.51 -4.35
C LYS A 167 -13.68 -22.98 -4.13
N ALA A 168 -14.66 -22.40 -4.82
CA ALA A 168 -16.04 -22.87 -4.73
C ALA A 168 -16.15 -24.25 -5.40
N PRO A 169 -16.73 -25.27 -4.74
CA PRO A 169 -16.87 -26.59 -5.34
C PRO A 169 -17.72 -26.50 -6.62
N VAL A 170 -17.16 -26.95 -7.74
CA VAL A 170 -17.85 -27.15 -9.02
C VAL A 170 -18.90 -28.25 -8.80
N GLY A 171 -20.10 -27.89 -8.36
CA GLY A 171 -21.07 -28.91 -7.94
C GLY A 171 -22.43 -28.39 -7.48
N THR A 172 -23.10 -27.55 -8.26
CA THR A 172 -24.58 -27.44 -8.19
C THR A 172 -25.18 -27.45 -9.59
N THR A 173 -24.97 -28.56 -10.31
CA THR A 173 -25.86 -28.90 -11.42
C THR A 173 -27.24 -29.18 -10.83
N LYS A 174 -28.18 -28.26 -11.08
CA LYS A 174 -29.58 -28.33 -10.67
C LYS A 174 -30.19 -29.69 -11.00
N LEU A 175 -30.50 -30.50 -9.99
CA LEU A 175 -31.36 -31.67 -10.15
C LEU A 175 -32.79 -31.16 -10.40
N LYS A 176 -33.23 -31.14 -11.67
CA LYS A 176 -34.65 -30.96 -12.03
C LYS A 176 -35.41 -32.19 -11.54
N ILE A 177 -36.04 -32.10 -10.38
CA ILE A 177 -37.03 -33.09 -9.93
C ILE A 177 -38.27 -32.93 -10.81
N LYS A 178 -38.44 -33.85 -11.75
CA LYS A 178 -39.67 -34.04 -12.53
C LYS A 178 -40.66 -34.76 -11.61
N ARG A 179 -41.64 -34.04 -11.06
CA ARG A 179 -42.78 -34.67 -10.38
C ARG A 179 -43.64 -35.40 -11.42
N LYS A 180 -43.87 -36.69 -11.17
CA LYS A 180 -44.93 -37.49 -11.81
C LYS A 180 -46.26 -37.16 -11.15
#